data_AF-A0A7X7GCY6-F1
#
_entry.id   AF-A0A7X7GCY6-F1
#
_cell.length_a   1.000
_cell.length_b   1.000
_cell.length_c   1.000
_cell.angle_alpha   90.00
_cell.angle_beta   90.00
_cell.angle_gamma   90.00
#
_symmetry.space_group_name_H-M   'P 1'
#
loop_
_entity.id
_entity.type
_entity.pdbx_description
1 polymer ?
#
loop_
_entity_poly.entity_id
_entity_poly.type
_entity_poly.pdbx_seq_one_letter_code
_entity_poly.pdbx_strand_id
1 'polypeptide(L)'
;MGRALDRALGAFRSLLFNATAGVREERVIRYVMNEMQKGKPYDTIVKEPYIINHTTPHMRARMVENPRIVRGIEDQLAGQRYVYTVDYAAVKHAEGQD
;
A
#
# COMPACT_ATOMS: atom_id res chain seq x y z
N MET A 1 7.57 -23.77 16.96
CA MET A 1 6.57 -24.14 15.94
C MET A 1 5.95 -22.87 15.33
N GLY A 2 6.62 -22.21 14.37
CA GLY A 2 6.12 -20.96 13.76
C GLY A 2 6.26 -20.88 12.23
N ARG A 3 7.10 -21.72 11.62
CA ARG A 3 7.46 -21.62 10.19
C ARG A 3 6.40 -22.12 9.18
N ALA A 4 5.32 -22.74 9.64
CA ALA A 4 4.28 -23.28 8.75
C ALA A 4 3.15 -22.27 8.48
N LEU A 5 2.79 -21.45 9.48
CA LEU A 5 1.76 -20.41 9.35
C LEU A 5 2.24 -19.23 8.49
N ASP A 6 3.53 -18.88 8.57
CA ASP A 6 4.15 -17.87 7.70
C ASP A 6 4.09 -18.24 6.21
N ARG A 7 4.16 -19.54 5.87
CA ARG A 7 4.05 -20.00 4.47
C ARG A 7 2.62 -20.02 3.97
N ALA A 8 1.63 -20.28 4.84
CA ALA A 8 0.21 -20.24 4.50
C ALA A 8 -0.29 -18.80 4.29
N LEU A 9 0.16 -17.84 5.11
CA LEU A 9 -0.06 -16.40 4.89
C LEU A 9 0.69 -15.90 3.63
N GLY A 10 1.87 -16.45 3.38
CA GLY A 10 2.66 -16.20 2.16
C GLY A 10 2.01 -16.67 0.85
N ALA A 11 1.09 -17.65 0.90
CA ALA A 11 0.34 -18.12 -0.27
C ALA A 11 -0.98 -17.34 -0.48
N PHE A 12 -1.65 -16.89 0.58
CA PHE A 12 -2.81 -15.99 0.48
C PHE A 12 -2.43 -14.61 -0.10
N ARG A 13 -1.18 -14.21 0.12
CA ARG A 13 -0.47 -13.04 -0.42
C ARG A 13 -0.21 -13.11 -1.94
N SER A 14 -0.43 -14.25 -2.61
CA SER A 14 -0.11 -14.43 -4.04
C SER A 14 -1.31 -14.59 -4.99
N LEU A 15 -2.56 -14.64 -4.52
CA LEU A 15 -3.71 -15.00 -5.38
C LEU A 15 -4.72 -13.87 -5.70
N LEU A 16 -4.72 -12.72 -5.01
CA LEU A 16 -5.82 -11.73 -5.16
C LEU A 16 -5.45 -10.40 -5.85
N PHE A 17 -4.17 -10.12 -6.10
CA PHE A 17 -3.70 -8.87 -6.73
C PHE A 17 -3.16 -9.12 -8.14
N ASN A 18 -4.07 -9.48 -9.04
CA ASN A 18 -3.78 -9.87 -10.41
C ASN A 18 -3.20 -8.69 -11.22
N ALA A 19 -2.21 -9.00 -12.06
CA ALA A 19 -1.09 -8.15 -12.49
C ALA A 19 -1.39 -6.96 -13.45
N THR A 20 -2.66 -6.56 -13.64
CA THR A 20 -3.05 -5.40 -14.47
C THR A 20 -3.78 -4.29 -13.68
N ALA A 21 -4.25 -4.59 -12.46
CA ALA A 21 -4.75 -3.58 -11.52
C ALA A 21 -3.61 -2.86 -10.75
N GLY A 22 -2.38 -3.38 -10.85
CA GLY A 22 -1.24 -3.01 -10.01
C GLY A 22 -0.78 -1.56 -10.11
N VAL A 23 -0.97 -0.87 -11.25
CA VAL A 23 -0.41 0.49 -11.43
C VAL A 23 -1.23 1.55 -10.68
N ARG A 24 -2.57 1.52 -10.78
CA ARG A 24 -3.45 2.46 -10.06
C ARG A 24 -3.34 2.23 -8.56
N GLU A 25 -3.30 0.97 -8.17
CA GLU A 25 -3.17 0.56 -6.79
C GLU A 25 -1.83 0.94 -6.18
N GLU A 26 -0.72 0.72 -6.89
CA GLU A 26 0.61 1.15 -6.44
C GLU A 26 0.70 2.69 -6.35
N ARG A 27 0.05 3.43 -7.26
CA ARG A 27 -0.04 4.91 -7.18
C ARG A 27 -0.75 5.35 -5.90
N VAL A 28 -1.86 4.69 -5.58
CA VAL A 28 -2.65 4.95 -4.38
C VAL A 28 -1.86 4.59 -3.12
N ILE A 29 -1.25 3.41 -3.06
CA ILE A 29 -0.40 2.99 -1.92
C ILE A 29 0.74 3.99 -1.73
N ARG A 30 1.45 4.36 -2.80
CA ARG A 30 2.53 5.34 -2.77
C ARG A 30 2.08 6.69 -2.24
N TYR A 31 0.93 7.17 -2.69
CA TYR A 31 0.34 8.40 -2.20
C TYR A 31 0.14 8.33 -0.68
N VAL A 32 -0.48 7.25 -0.20
CA VAL A 32 -0.71 7.07 1.24
C VAL A 32 0.60 7.05 2.03
N MET A 33 1.61 6.31 1.56
CA MET A 33 2.92 6.27 2.22
C MET A 33 3.56 7.66 2.30
N ASN A 34 3.54 8.43 1.21
CA ASN A 34 4.13 9.77 1.17
C ASN A 34 3.42 10.74 2.12
N GLU A 35 2.09 10.68 2.22
CA GLU A 35 1.35 11.54 3.15
C GLU A 35 1.59 11.14 4.61
N MET A 36 1.70 9.84 4.91
CA MET A 36 2.07 9.38 6.25
C MET A 36 3.47 9.86 6.66
N GLN A 37 4.42 9.90 5.74
CA GLN A 37 5.77 10.45 5.98
C GLN A 37 5.82 11.95 6.25
N LYS A 38 4.80 12.69 5.79
CA LYS A 38 4.60 14.11 6.11
C LYS A 38 3.95 14.30 7.49
N GLY A 39 3.62 13.20 8.18
CA GLY A 39 2.98 13.22 9.49
C GLY A 39 1.45 13.30 9.43
N LYS A 40 0.83 13.18 8.26
CA LYS A 40 -0.64 13.12 8.19
C LYS A 40 -1.13 11.75 8.65
N PRO A 41 -2.13 11.67 9.52
CA PRO A 41 -2.61 10.39 10.03
C PRO A 41 -3.38 9.62 8.95
N TYR A 42 -3.22 8.30 8.94
CA TYR A 42 -3.83 7.41 7.95
C TYR A 42 -5.34 7.61 7.78
N ASP A 43 -6.06 7.78 8.89
CA ASP A 43 -7.52 7.96 8.92
C ASP A 43 -8.02 9.21 8.16
N THR A 44 -7.16 10.23 8.08
CA THR A 44 -7.38 11.45 7.32
C THR A 44 -7.05 11.21 5.85
N ILE A 45 -5.92 10.57 5.57
CA ILE A 45 -5.45 10.31 4.20
C ILE A 45 -6.47 9.49 3.40
N VAL A 46 -7.05 8.44 4.00
CA VAL A 46 -8.00 7.56 3.29
C VAL A 46 -9.31 8.24 2.89
N LYS A 47 -9.60 9.41 3.48
CA LYS A 47 -10.77 10.25 3.16
C LYS A 47 -10.45 11.36 2.17
N GLU A 48 -9.19 11.48 1.73
CA GLU A 48 -8.82 12.53 0.80
C GLU A 48 -9.44 12.30 -0.59
N PRO A 49 -9.80 13.38 -1.33
CA PRO A 49 -10.43 13.28 -2.64
C PRO A 49 -9.64 12.40 -3.62
N TYR A 50 -8.31 12.45 -3.56
CA TYR A 50 -7.45 11.59 -4.38
C TYR A 50 -7.74 10.11 -4.12
N ILE A 51 -7.78 9.67 -2.87
CA ILE A 51 -8.05 8.27 -2.53
C ILE A 51 -9.47 7.88 -2.92
N ILE A 52 -10.46 8.72 -2.61
CA ILE A 52 -11.87 8.46 -2.93
C ILE A 52 -12.07 8.31 -4.44
N ASN A 53 -11.45 9.17 -5.26
CA ASN A 53 -11.58 9.13 -6.71
C ASN A 53 -10.83 7.94 -7.34
N HIS A 54 -9.84 7.40 -6.63
CA HIS A 54 -8.95 6.35 -7.16
C HIS A 54 -9.20 4.96 -6.57
N THR A 55 -10.15 4.80 -5.64
CA THR A 55 -10.46 3.53 -4.98
C THR A 55 -11.95 3.32 -4.81
N THR A 56 -12.38 2.06 -4.81
CA THR A 56 -13.72 1.72 -4.33
C THR A 56 -13.72 1.64 -2.79
N PRO A 57 -14.89 1.73 -2.13
CA PRO A 57 -14.98 1.54 -0.68
C PRO A 57 -14.37 0.21 -0.21
N HIS A 58 -14.56 -0.86 -0.98
CA HIS A 58 -13.97 -2.17 -0.70
C HIS A 58 -12.44 -2.16 -0.80
N MET A 59 -11.88 -1.58 -1.87
CA MET A 59 -10.42 -1.44 -2.02
C MET A 59 -9.81 -0.65 -0.87
N ARG A 60 -10.45 0.46 -0.45
CA ARG A 60 -10.00 1.27 0.68
C ARG A 60 -10.01 0.48 1.99
N ALA A 61 -11.05 -0.32 2.24
CA ALA A 61 -11.10 -1.18 3.42
C ALA A 61 -9.98 -2.24 3.42
N ARG A 62 -9.59 -2.74 2.24
CA ARG A 62 -8.50 -3.72 2.09
C ARG A 62 -7.10 -3.09 2.14
N MET A 63 -6.96 -1.77 2.14
CA MET A 63 -5.65 -1.10 2.21
C MET A 63 -4.86 -1.45 3.46
N VAL A 64 -5.54 -1.64 4.60
CA VAL A 64 -4.92 -2.05 5.87
C VAL A 64 -4.39 -3.48 5.85
N GLU A 65 -4.64 -4.24 4.78
CA GLU A 65 -4.03 -5.56 4.59
C GLU A 65 -2.69 -5.47 3.87
N ASN A 66 -2.35 -4.29 3.31
CA ASN A 66 -1.07 -4.08 2.68
C ASN A 66 0.03 -3.92 3.74
N PRO A 67 1.07 -4.78 3.76
CA PRO A 67 2.11 -4.72 4.76
C PRO A 67 2.87 -3.39 4.82
N ARG A 68 2.93 -2.62 3.73
CA ARG A 68 3.55 -1.28 3.72
C ARG A 68 2.70 -0.27 4.48
N ILE A 69 1.39 -0.32 4.28
CA ILE A 69 0.42 0.55 4.96
C ILE A 69 0.41 0.23 6.45
N VAL A 70 0.35 -1.06 6.81
CA VAL A 70 0.39 -1.50 8.22
C VAL A 70 1.63 -0.95 8.93
N ARG A 71 2.83 -1.14 8.36
CA ARG A 71 4.05 -0.60 8.97
C ARG A 71 4.03 0.92 9.07
N GLY A 72 3.51 1.62 8.06
CA GLY A 72 3.36 3.07 8.12
C GLY A 72 2.48 3.52 9.29
N ILE A 73 1.39 2.78 9.57
CA ILE A 73 0.51 3.03 10.71
C ILE A 73 1.23 2.71 12.02
N GLU A 74 1.93 1.56 12.11
CA GLU A 74 2.71 1.18 13.30
C GLU A 74 3.74 2.24 13.67
N ASP A 75 4.47 2.76 12.69
CA ASP A 75 5.46 3.83 12.87
C ASP A 75 4.80 5.11 13.38
N GLN A 76 3.63 5.49 12.83
CA GLN A 76 2.87 6.64 13.31
C GLN A 76 2.44 6.48 14.77
N LEU A 77 1.99 5.28 15.16
CA LEU A 77 1.60 4.98 16.54
C LEU A 77 2.81 4.95 17.49
N ALA A 78 3.97 4.49 17.01
CA ALA A 78 5.22 4.48 17.77
C ALA A 78 5.89 5.86 17.88
N GLY A 79 5.36 6.89 17.21
CA GLY A 79 6.01 8.20 17.10
C GLY A 79 7.31 8.17 16.30
N GLN A 80 7.52 7.14 15.48
CA GLN A 80 8.68 6.93 14.62
C GLN A 80 8.39 7.41 13.19
N ARG A 81 9.43 7.86 12.48
CA ARG A 81 9.30 8.32 11.10
C ARG A 81 9.61 7.18 10.12
N TYR A 82 8.58 6.67 9.46
CA TYR A 82 8.72 5.59 8.46
C TYR A 82 9.57 6.01 7.25
N VAL A 83 10.63 5.25 6.95
CA VAL A 83 11.46 5.44 5.75
C VAL A 83 11.03 4.48 4.64
N TYR A 84 10.39 5.05 3.61
CA TYR A 84 10.00 4.36 2.40
C TYR A 84 11.03 4.59 1.30
N THR A 85 11.75 3.54 0.90
CA THR A 85 12.67 3.60 -0.25
C THR A 85 11.90 3.22 -1.52
N VAL A 86 11.88 4.13 -2.49
CA VAL A 86 11.25 3.92 -3.80
C VAL A 86 12.27 3.28 -4.73
N ASP A 87 11.96 2.10 -5.27
CA ASP A 87 12.65 1.58 -6.45
C ASP A 87 11.90 2.07 -7.70
N TYR A 88 12.49 3.06 -8.40
CA TYR A 88 11.88 3.70 -9.56
C TYR A 88 11.98 2.85 -10.85
N ALA A 89 12.79 1.78 -10.85
CA ALA A 89 13.01 0.99 -12.06
C ALA A 89 11.76 0.19 -12.48
N ALA A 90 10.92 -0.22 -11.53
CA ALA A 90 9.77 -1.10 -11.82
C ALA A 90 8.56 -0.38 -12.46
N VAL A 91 8.46 0.95 -12.39
CA VAL A 91 7.27 1.70 -12.82
C VAL A 91 7.32 2.05 -14.32
N LYS A 92 8.53 2.24 -14.86
CA LYS A 92 8.75 2.76 -16.23
C LYS A 92 8.55 1.73 -17.34
N HIS A 93 8.50 0.43 -17.02
CA HIS A 93 8.34 -0.63 -18.02
C HIS A 93 6.87 -0.95 -18.38
N ALA A 94 5.89 -0.40 -17.66
CA ALA A 94 4.47 -0.68 -17.89
C ALA A 94 3.73 0.43 -18.68
N GLU A 95 4.35 1.58 -18.93
CA GLU A 95 3.72 2.74 -19.59
C GLU A 95 4.19 2.94 -21.05
N GLY A 96 4.79 1.91 -21.66
CA GLY A 96 5.42 1.99 -23.00
C GLY A 96 4.92 1.01 -24.05
N GLN A 97 3.70 0.47 -23.91
CA GLN A 97 3.02 -0.29 -24.97
C GLN A 97 1.54 0.12 -25.02
N ASP A 98 1.29 1.30 -25.58
CA ASP A 98 0.06 1.64 -26.28
C ASP A 98 0.45 2.23 -27.65
#